data_AF-A0AAQ3UBS2-F1
#
_entry.id   AF-A0AAQ3UBS2-F1
#
_cell.length_a   1.000
_cell.length_b   1.000
_cell.length_c   1.000
_cell.angle_alpha   90.00
_cell.angle_beta   90.00
_cell.angle_gamma   90.00
#
_symmetry.space_group_name_H-M   'P 1'
#
loop_
_entity.id
_entity.type
_entity.pdbx_description
1 polymer ?
#
loop_
_entity_poly.entity_id
_entity_poly.type
_entity_poly.pdbx_seq_one_letter_code
_entity_poly.pdbx_strand_id
1 'polypeptide(L)'
;MVLPTHPPRPRPSPIKFFSIWLALMATLLLRKVWGSVLARAGTAAGPSSSSSSSGSPRAWRRCATPAAEQYSASLSLGALDAVPTDVLAQILRLLGPIDAARSTAVCRAWRILASDNGLWAFFLRLGPEPWDLVVFAETHLAAGPDLYPWLYYDSTPPPQLSFKQIYGLRARVPGTLIVDGGSGYCKYGWSKYAAPSGRCATFLEFGNIESPMYARLRHFFSTIYTRMQVKPSSQPVIVVLPLCHSDDTESARASRKQYKDTLHSVLFDMNVPAVCAVDQAVLSLYASKRTSGIVVHIGFNTTSVVPIFQGRVLYEIGVETVGQGALKLTGFLKELLQRRDISCDSLYTVRAIKEKLCYVAVDYEAELRKDTQASCEVDGEGKFTLSEERFKTAEILFQPHMGGMRAMGLHKAVALCMDHCYNSDIAGDDSWYKTVILAGGSSCLPGLPARLEKELHHLLPPYISEGIRVLPPAFGTDSAWFGAKMISNVSTFTEAWCVKKKQFRQKTRRNGPMFVNSWY
;
A
#
# COMPACT_ATOMS: atom_id res chain seq x y z
N MET A 1 -42.68 -38.33 -17.46
CA MET A 1 -43.65 -37.30 -17.02
C MET A 1 -43.56 -37.20 -15.50
N VAL A 2 -42.88 -36.18 -14.98
CA VAL A 2 -43.15 -35.38 -13.75
C VAL A 2 -41.99 -34.36 -13.70
N LEU A 3 -42.30 -33.07 -13.84
CA LEU A 3 -41.35 -31.96 -13.72
C LEU A 3 -41.19 -31.57 -12.24
N PRO A 4 -40.00 -31.15 -11.76
CA PRO A 4 -39.84 -30.60 -10.43
C PRO A 4 -40.25 -29.12 -10.39
N THR A 5 -41.12 -28.78 -9.45
CA THR A 5 -41.60 -27.42 -9.17
C THR A 5 -40.52 -26.60 -8.45
N HIS A 6 -40.16 -25.43 -8.99
CA HIS A 6 -39.29 -24.46 -8.32
C HIS A 6 -39.96 -23.84 -7.07
N PRO A 7 -39.21 -23.54 -5.99
CA PRO A 7 -39.72 -22.77 -4.86
C PRO A 7 -39.90 -21.29 -5.24
N PRO A 8 -40.82 -20.55 -4.58
CA PRO A 8 -41.06 -19.16 -4.90
C PRO A 8 -39.87 -18.28 -4.50
N ARG A 9 -39.49 -17.33 -5.36
CA ARG A 9 -38.48 -16.31 -5.03
C ARG A 9 -38.93 -15.53 -3.79
N PRO A 10 -38.02 -15.22 -2.84
CA PRO A 10 -38.37 -14.42 -1.68
C PRO A 10 -38.84 -13.03 -2.11
N ARG A 11 -40.01 -12.61 -1.63
CA ARG A 11 -40.51 -11.24 -1.83
C ARG A 11 -39.54 -10.26 -1.15
N PRO A 12 -39.18 -9.15 -1.78
CA PRO A 12 -38.34 -8.14 -1.16
C PRO A 12 -39.05 -7.60 0.09
N SER A 13 -38.33 -7.55 1.21
CA SER A 13 -38.82 -6.98 2.47
C SER A 13 -39.34 -5.55 2.29
N PRO A 14 -40.45 -5.14 2.91
CA PRO A 14 -41.04 -3.80 2.79
C PRO A 14 -40.06 -2.65 3.10
N ILE A 15 -39.02 -2.91 3.90
CA ILE A 15 -37.92 -1.99 4.22
C ILE A 15 -37.11 -1.57 2.96
N LYS A 16 -36.95 -2.47 1.98
CA LYS A 16 -36.24 -2.17 0.72
C LYS A 16 -37.09 -1.31 -0.21
N PHE A 17 -38.41 -1.50 -0.22
CA PHE A 17 -39.31 -0.64 -1.00
C PHE A 17 -39.40 0.76 -0.43
N PHE A 18 -39.44 0.88 0.91
CA PHE A 18 -39.46 2.19 1.57
C PHE A 18 -38.14 2.95 1.38
N SER A 19 -36.98 2.30 1.44
CA SER A 19 -35.69 2.96 1.21
C SER A 19 -35.49 3.40 -0.25
N ILE A 20 -35.95 2.60 -1.21
CA ILE A 20 -35.95 2.95 -2.64
C ILE A 20 -36.90 4.12 -2.90
N TRP A 21 -38.08 4.12 -2.29
CA TRP A 21 -39.05 5.21 -2.41
C TRP A 21 -38.55 6.51 -1.78
N LEU A 22 -37.90 6.44 -0.60
CA LEU A 22 -37.28 7.60 0.05
C LEU A 22 -36.09 8.16 -0.76
N ALA A 23 -35.25 7.28 -1.33
CA ALA A 23 -34.13 7.68 -2.19
C ALA A 23 -34.62 8.29 -3.52
N LEU A 24 -35.69 7.75 -4.11
CA LEU A 24 -36.36 8.32 -5.28
C LEU A 24 -37.00 9.67 -4.97
N MET A 25 -37.64 9.81 -3.81
CA MET A 25 -38.19 11.10 -3.37
C MET A 25 -37.10 12.12 -3.06
N ALA A 26 -36.00 11.72 -2.42
CA ALA A 26 -34.86 12.59 -2.17
C ALA A 26 -34.17 13.03 -3.48
N THR A 27 -33.98 12.13 -4.44
CA THR A 27 -33.43 12.49 -5.77
C THR A 27 -34.39 13.32 -6.61
N LEU A 28 -35.70 13.08 -6.52
CA LEU A 28 -36.73 13.90 -7.18
C LEU A 28 -36.86 15.30 -6.55
N LEU A 29 -36.76 15.41 -5.23
CA LEU A 29 -36.76 16.68 -4.50
C LEU A 29 -35.46 17.45 -4.77
N LEU A 30 -34.29 16.79 -4.76
CA LEU A 30 -33.02 17.41 -5.15
C LEU A 30 -33.03 17.85 -6.62
N ARG A 31 -33.62 17.06 -7.53
CA ARG A 31 -33.82 17.47 -8.94
C ARG A 31 -34.78 18.65 -9.09
N LYS A 32 -35.89 18.71 -8.34
CA LYS A 32 -36.83 19.84 -8.36
C LYS A 32 -36.24 21.12 -7.77
N VAL A 33 -35.48 21.00 -6.68
CA VAL A 33 -34.74 22.11 -6.07
C VAL A 33 -33.63 22.58 -7.03
N TRP A 34 -32.92 21.67 -7.68
CA TRP A 34 -31.90 22.00 -8.70
C TRP A 34 -32.50 22.70 -9.92
N GLY A 35 -33.66 22.25 -10.41
CA GLY A 35 -34.40 22.92 -11.49
C GLY A 35 -34.81 24.35 -11.13
N SER A 36 -35.15 24.60 -9.86
CA SER A 36 -35.49 25.94 -9.36
C SER A 36 -34.27 26.86 -9.19
N VAL A 37 -33.09 26.30 -8.88
CA VAL A 37 -31.83 27.07 -8.76
C VAL A 37 -31.26 27.44 -10.13
N LEU A 38 -31.30 26.54 -11.12
CA LEU A 38 -30.90 26.85 -12.51
C LEU A 38 -31.82 27.90 -13.16
N ALA A 39 -33.12 27.86 -12.85
CA ALA A 39 -34.07 28.88 -13.31
C ALA A 39 -33.79 30.28 -12.72
N ARG A 40 -33.19 30.37 -11.52
CA ARG A 40 -32.76 31.65 -10.91
C ARG A 40 -31.39 32.14 -11.40
N ALA A 41 -30.52 31.24 -11.87
CA ALA A 41 -29.23 31.61 -12.46
C ALA A 41 -29.38 32.11 -13.92
N GLY A 42 -30.43 31.67 -14.64
CA GLY A 42 -30.69 32.07 -16.03
C GLY A 42 -31.33 33.44 -16.23
N THR A 43 -31.75 34.14 -15.17
CA THR A 43 -32.39 35.46 -15.28
C THR A 43 -31.45 36.64 -15.02
N ALA A 44 -30.16 36.40 -14.78
CA ALA A 44 -29.14 37.43 -14.65
C ALA A 44 -28.36 37.65 -15.97
N ALA A 45 -29.07 37.89 -17.06
CA ALA A 45 -28.49 38.39 -18.31
C ALA A 45 -29.56 39.19 -19.09
N GLY A 46 -29.58 40.50 -18.87
CA GLY A 46 -30.41 41.47 -19.60
C GLY A 46 -29.65 42.80 -19.73
N PRO A 47 -29.84 43.55 -20.83
CA PRO A 47 -28.76 44.26 -21.51
C PRO A 47 -28.44 45.63 -20.92
N SER A 48 -27.18 46.04 -21.08
CA SER A 48 -26.68 47.38 -20.78
C SER A 48 -27.23 48.42 -21.75
N SER A 49 -27.94 49.43 -21.23
CA SER A 49 -28.18 50.69 -21.92
C SER A 49 -27.77 51.88 -21.04
N SER A 50 -26.97 52.76 -21.64
CA SER A 50 -26.43 53.98 -21.10
C SER A 50 -27.45 55.12 -21.13
N SER A 51 -27.57 55.91 -20.05
CA SER A 51 -27.70 57.37 -20.17
C SER A 51 -27.49 58.08 -18.83
N SER A 52 -26.90 59.25 -18.93
CA SER A 52 -26.45 60.22 -17.94
C SER A 52 -27.57 61.12 -17.41
N SER A 53 -27.51 61.55 -16.13
CA SER A 53 -27.50 62.98 -15.72
C SER A 53 -27.63 63.22 -14.20
N SER A 54 -26.71 64.06 -13.71
CA SER A 54 -26.73 65.07 -12.62
C SER A 54 -27.79 65.10 -11.49
N GLY A 55 -27.31 65.39 -10.27
CA GLY A 55 -28.00 66.28 -9.30
C GLY A 55 -28.11 65.77 -7.85
N SER A 56 -27.35 66.38 -6.94
CA SER A 56 -27.30 66.16 -5.47
C SER A 56 -28.41 66.94 -4.71
N PRO A 57 -28.45 67.04 -3.36
CA PRO A 57 -28.59 66.02 -2.29
C PRO A 57 -29.74 66.35 -1.29
N ARG A 58 -30.05 65.41 -0.37
CA ARG A 58 -30.44 65.57 1.07
C ARG A 58 -31.56 64.61 1.48
N ALA A 59 -31.29 63.78 2.49
CA ALA A 59 -32.01 63.76 3.78
C ALA A 59 -31.60 62.54 4.60
N TRP A 60 -31.08 62.81 5.79
CA TRP A 60 -30.85 61.82 6.83
C TRP A 60 -32.19 61.32 7.36
N ARG A 61 -32.44 60.00 7.29
CA ARG A 61 -33.36 59.32 8.21
C ARG A 61 -32.68 58.08 8.77
N ARG A 62 -32.42 58.13 10.08
CA ARG A 62 -32.24 56.97 10.94
C ARG A 62 -33.47 56.07 10.79
N CYS A 63 -33.28 54.81 10.44
CA CYS A 63 -34.21 53.74 10.79
C CYS A 63 -33.41 52.51 11.21
N ALA A 64 -33.98 51.84 12.21
CA ALA A 64 -33.38 50.82 13.05
C ALA A 64 -32.78 49.63 12.30
N THR A 65 -31.77 49.04 12.93
CA THR A 65 -31.19 47.72 12.66
C THR A 65 -32.23 46.62 12.50
N PRO A 66 -32.01 45.68 11.56
CA PRO A 66 -32.31 44.27 11.79
C PRO A 66 -31.03 43.45 11.59
N ALA A 67 -30.08 43.55 12.53
CA ALA A 67 -28.89 42.68 12.51
C ALA A 67 -29.18 41.26 13.03
N ALA A 68 -30.38 40.99 13.56
CA ALA A 68 -30.73 39.68 14.13
C ALA A 68 -31.47 38.73 13.17
N GLU A 69 -32.12 39.23 12.10
CA GLU A 69 -32.88 38.39 11.15
C GLU A 69 -32.03 37.88 9.97
N GLN A 70 -30.83 38.43 9.76
CA GLN A 70 -29.94 37.97 8.68
C GLN A 70 -29.06 36.76 9.06
N TYR A 71 -28.99 36.38 10.33
CA TYR A 71 -28.21 35.22 10.77
C TYR A 71 -29.00 33.89 10.71
N SER A 72 -30.32 33.90 10.89
CA SER A 72 -31.16 32.69 10.90
C SER A 72 -31.51 32.17 9.50
N ALA A 73 -31.69 33.06 8.52
CA ALA A 73 -32.03 32.70 7.14
C ALA A 73 -30.92 31.88 6.43
N SER A 74 -29.70 31.84 7.00
CA SER A 74 -28.57 31.14 6.40
C SER A 74 -28.53 29.62 6.68
N LEU A 75 -29.34 29.09 7.61
CA LEU A 75 -29.29 27.67 8.02
C LEU A 75 -30.59 26.89 7.72
N SER A 76 -31.55 27.48 7.02
CA SER A 76 -32.80 26.79 6.67
C SER A 76 -32.59 25.78 5.53
N LEU A 77 -33.13 24.58 5.73
CA LEU A 77 -33.34 23.51 4.75
C LEU A 77 -34.74 23.62 4.08
N GLY A 78 -35.49 24.69 4.38
CA GLY A 78 -36.85 24.92 3.89
C GLY A 78 -37.82 23.89 4.42
N ALA A 79 -38.52 23.19 3.53
CA ALA A 79 -39.51 22.17 3.90
C ALA A 79 -38.93 20.99 4.72
N LEU A 80 -37.60 20.87 4.78
CA LEU A 80 -36.90 19.83 5.54
C LEU A 80 -36.44 20.31 6.93
N ASP A 81 -36.74 21.54 7.34
CA ASP A 81 -36.41 22.04 8.69
C ASP A 81 -37.08 21.23 9.80
N ALA A 82 -38.22 20.59 9.50
CA ALA A 82 -38.93 19.70 10.43
C ALA A 82 -38.32 18.29 10.51
N VAL A 83 -37.35 17.94 9.66
CA VAL A 83 -36.75 16.61 9.62
C VAL A 83 -35.53 16.58 10.56
N PRO A 84 -35.46 15.64 11.51
CA PRO A 84 -34.30 15.49 12.37
C PRO A 84 -32.98 15.32 11.61
N THR A 85 -31.90 15.94 12.10
CA THR A 85 -30.59 15.96 11.43
C THR A 85 -29.95 14.58 11.26
N ASP A 86 -30.24 13.65 12.17
CA ASP A 86 -29.84 12.25 12.08
C ASP A 86 -30.51 11.54 10.91
N VAL A 87 -31.81 11.80 10.66
CA VAL A 87 -32.52 11.28 9.49
C VAL A 87 -31.93 11.84 8.20
N LEU A 88 -31.63 13.14 8.16
CA LEU A 88 -30.96 13.76 7.01
C LEU A 88 -29.56 13.18 6.76
N ALA A 89 -28.81 12.89 7.81
CA ALA A 89 -27.51 12.21 7.70
C ALA A 89 -27.65 10.77 7.15
N GLN A 90 -28.69 10.03 7.55
CA GLN A 90 -28.98 8.71 6.97
C GLN A 90 -29.36 8.81 5.49
N ILE A 91 -30.13 9.83 5.10
CA ILE A 91 -30.44 10.09 3.68
C ILE A 91 -29.15 10.31 2.90
N LEU A 92 -28.22 11.14 3.40
CA LEU A 92 -26.93 11.35 2.74
C LEU A 92 -26.12 10.05 2.61
N ARG A 93 -26.12 9.19 3.64
CA ARG A 93 -25.47 7.87 3.58
C ARG A 93 -26.06 6.98 2.49
N LEU A 94 -27.38 7.00 2.31
CA LEU A 94 -28.07 6.21 1.29
C LEU A 94 -27.87 6.75 -0.13
N LEU A 95 -27.80 8.07 -0.29
CA LEU A 95 -27.52 8.72 -1.59
C LEU A 95 -26.09 8.45 -2.08
N GLY A 96 -25.18 8.18 -1.15
CA GLY A 96 -23.78 7.89 -1.46
C GLY A 96 -22.92 9.14 -1.62
N PRO A 97 -21.61 8.95 -1.80
CA PRO A 97 -20.61 10.02 -1.64
C PRO A 97 -20.72 11.12 -2.71
N ILE A 98 -21.08 10.76 -3.94
CA ILE A 98 -21.18 11.73 -5.05
C ILE A 98 -22.34 12.71 -4.80
N ASP A 99 -23.52 12.18 -4.48
CA ASP A 99 -24.70 13.02 -4.24
C ASP A 99 -24.62 13.74 -2.89
N ALA A 100 -23.99 13.14 -1.88
CA ALA A 100 -23.64 13.84 -0.65
C ALA A 100 -22.71 15.03 -0.91
N ALA A 101 -21.65 14.87 -1.72
CA ALA A 101 -20.81 16.00 -2.12
C ALA A 101 -21.60 17.08 -2.88
N ARG A 102 -22.49 16.70 -3.80
CA ARG A 102 -23.32 17.64 -4.56
C ARG A 102 -24.27 18.44 -3.67
N SER A 103 -24.81 17.83 -2.61
CA SER A 103 -25.71 18.53 -1.67
C SER A 103 -25.10 19.79 -1.05
N THR A 104 -23.77 19.87 -0.97
CA THR A 104 -23.04 21.02 -0.42
C THR A 104 -23.22 22.32 -1.22
N ALA A 105 -23.67 22.20 -2.47
CA ALA A 105 -24.00 23.32 -3.35
C ALA A 105 -25.44 23.83 -3.17
N VAL A 106 -26.30 23.11 -2.44
CA VAL A 106 -27.73 23.44 -2.30
C VAL A 106 -27.95 24.63 -1.35
N CYS A 107 -27.52 24.50 -0.10
CA CYS A 107 -27.55 25.58 0.89
C CYS A 107 -26.49 25.35 1.98
N ARG A 108 -26.29 26.31 2.88
CA ARG A 108 -25.29 26.23 3.96
C ARG A 108 -25.59 25.07 4.92
N ALA A 109 -26.85 24.78 5.22
CA ALA A 109 -27.23 23.67 6.11
C ALA A 109 -26.83 22.31 5.53
N TRP A 110 -27.14 22.05 4.25
CA TRP A 110 -26.65 20.87 3.53
C TRP A 110 -25.13 20.83 3.46
N ARG A 111 -24.46 21.98 3.28
CA ARG A 111 -23.00 22.05 3.30
C ARG A 111 -22.40 21.62 4.63
N ILE A 112 -23.02 22.00 5.75
CA ILE A 112 -22.59 21.58 7.10
C ILE A 112 -22.80 20.07 7.27
N LEU A 113 -24.01 19.58 7.00
CA LEU A 113 -24.34 18.15 7.09
C LEU A 113 -23.44 17.27 6.22
N ALA A 114 -23.22 17.65 4.96
CA ALA A 114 -22.37 16.93 4.03
C ALA A 114 -20.86 17.21 4.20
N SER A 115 -20.46 17.99 5.20
CA SER A 115 -19.06 18.13 5.61
C SER A 115 -18.75 17.40 6.91
N ASP A 116 -19.74 16.70 7.49
CA ASP A 116 -19.56 15.88 8.67
C ASP A 116 -18.53 14.76 8.44
N ASN A 117 -17.51 14.68 9.30
CA ASN A 117 -16.49 13.64 9.19
C ASN A 117 -17.07 12.24 9.43
N GLY A 118 -18.12 12.10 10.26
CA GLY A 118 -18.77 10.81 10.49
C GLY A 118 -19.39 10.22 9.21
N LEU A 119 -19.99 11.07 8.37
CA LEU A 119 -20.50 10.70 7.04
C LEU A 119 -19.39 10.23 6.11
N TRP A 120 -18.28 10.96 6.01
CA TRP A 120 -17.19 10.60 5.12
C TRP A 120 -16.35 9.41 5.63
N ALA A 121 -16.23 9.25 6.94
CA ALA A 121 -15.69 8.03 7.55
C ALA A 121 -16.54 6.81 7.16
N PHE A 122 -17.87 6.94 7.17
CA PHE A 122 -18.77 5.89 6.72
C PHE A 122 -18.54 5.54 5.25
N PHE A 123 -18.41 6.52 4.35
CA PHE A 123 -18.13 6.25 2.94
C PHE A 123 -16.76 5.61 2.70
N LEU A 124 -15.73 6.04 3.43
CA LEU A 124 -14.41 5.42 3.35
C LEU A 124 -14.44 3.97 3.84
N ARG A 125 -15.21 3.65 4.89
CA ARG A 125 -15.39 2.27 5.40
C ARG A 125 -16.12 1.36 4.43
N LEU A 126 -16.98 1.90 3.56
CA LEU A 126 -17.63 1.15 2.48
C LEU A 126 -16.72 0.97 1.25
N GLY A 127 -15.57 1.64 1.22
CA GLY A 127 -14.60 1.52 0.15
C GLY A 127 -13.96 0.12 0.10
N PRO A 128 -13.35 -0.25 -1.05
CA PRO A 128 -12.68 -1.53 -1.21
C PRO A 128 -11.37 -1.64 -0.42
N GLU A 129 -10.83 -0.52 0.05
CA GLU A 129 -9.61 -0.45 0.85
C GLU A 129 -9.96 -0.09 2.31
N PRO A 130 -9.26 -0.67 3.31
CA PRO A 130 -9.38 -0.24 4.69
C PRO A 130 -9.16 1.28 4.84
N TRP A 131 -10.12 1.96 5.43
CA TRP A 131 -10.15 3.44 5.50
C TRP A 131 -8.92 4.03 6.21
N ASP A 132 -8.37 3.34 7.19
CA ASP A 132 -7.19 3.73 7.95
C ASP A 132 -5.91 3.71 7.10
N LEU A 133 -5.80 2.80 6.12
CA LEU A 133 -4.71 2.81 5.13
C LEU A 133 -4.81 4.01 4.20
N VAL A 134 -6.03 4.34 3.76
CA VAL A 134 -6.27 5.50 2.88
C VAL A 134 -5.86 6.78 3.59
N VAL A 135 -6.25 6.93 4.86
CA VAL A 135 -5.89 8.07 5.70
C VAL A 135 -4.38 8.11 5.94
N PHE A 136 -3.76 7.00 6.36
CA PHE A 136 -2.31 6.92 6.55
C PHE A 136 -1.55 7.35 5.28
N ALA A 137 -1.94 6.85 4.12
CA ALA A 137 -1.25 7.15 2.88
C ALA A 137 -1.42 8.61 2.42
N GLU A 138 -2.59 9.24 2.56
CA GLU A 138 -2.71 10.69 2.26
C GLU A 138 -1.99 11.57 3.28
N THR A 139 -1.95 11.17 4.55
CA THR A 139 -1.36 12.00 5.62
C THR A 139 0.16 11.89 5.71
N HIS A 140 0.71 10.71 5.41
CA HIS A 140 2.14 10.46 5.53
C HIS A 140 2.80 10.35 4.14
N LEU A 141 2.20 9.65 3.19
CA LEU A 141 2.89 9.29 1.94
C LEU A 141 2.65 10.29 0.79
N ALA A 142 1.69 11.21 0.89
CA ALA A 142 1.40 12.16 -0.18
C ALA A 142 2.58 13.12 -0.48
N ALA A 143 3.43 13.42 0.50
CA ALA A 143 4.56 14.32 0.28
C ALA A 143 5.68 13.72 -0.59
N GLY A 144 5.72 12.39 -0.76
CA GLY A 144 6.83 11.72 -1.45
C GLY A 144 8.13 11.69 -0.63
N PRO A 145 9.18 11.04 -1.15
CA PRO A 145 10.44 10.81 -0.42
C PRO A 145 11.33 12.06 -0.27
N ASP A 146 11.15 13.09 -1.12
CA ASP A 146 12.03 14.26 -1.19
C ASP A 146 11.73 15.35 -0.14
N LEU A 147 10.56 15.30 0.52
CA LEU A 147 10.12 16.32 1.49
C LEU A 147 10.33 15.94 2.96
N TYR A 148 10.64 14.67 3.25
CA TYR A 148 10.90 14.21 4.62
C TYR A 148 12.09 14.89 5.33
N PRO A 149 13.15 15.38 4.65
CA PRO A 149 14.20 16.16 5.31
C PRO A 149 13.71 17.46 5.97
N TRP A 150 12.57 18.02 5.53
CA TRP A 150 12.06 19.31 6.04
C TRP A 150 11.14 19.17 7.26
N LEU A 151 10.65 17.97 7.55
CA LEU A 151 9.89 17.69 8.78
C LEU A 151 10.79 17.58 10.02
N TYR A 152 12.11 17.72 9.85
CA TYR A 152 13.09 17.72 10.95
C TYR A 152 13.10 19.04 11.74
N TYR A 153 12.66 20.14 11.12
CA TYR A 153 12.72 21.49 11.71
C TYR A 153 11.36 22.15 11.91
N ASP A 154 10.35 21.77 11.11
CA ASP A 154 9.03 22.36 11.24
C ASP A 154 8.13 21.45 12.10
N SER A 155 7.91 21.85 13.35
CA SER A 155 7.04 21.17 14.32
C SER A 155 5.56 21.23 13.90
N THR A 156 5.25 21.79 12.73
CA THR A 156 3.91 21.82 12.17
C THR A 156 3.48 20.42 11.75
N PRO A 157 2.47 19.82 12.39
CA PRO A 157 1.90 18.57 11.91
C PRO A 157 1.42 18.77 10.47
N PRO A 158 1.47 17.71 9.62
CA PRO A 158 0.90 17.79 8.28
C PRO A 158 -0.54 18.31 8.37
N PRO A 159 -0.99 19.15 7.42
CA PRO A 159 -2.31 19.76 7.48
C PRO A 159 -3.37 18.67 7.65
N GLN A 160 -4.18 18.77 8.71
CA GLN A 160 -5.22 17.79 9.00
C GLN A 160 -6.28 17.85 7.90
N LEU A 161 -6.22 16.90 6.97
CA LEU A 161 -7.23 16.75 5.92
C LEU A 161 -8.49 16.13 6.52
N SER A 162 -9.64 16.75 6.25
CA SER A 162 -10.94 16.12 6.54
C SER A 162 -11.12 14.85 5.70
N PHE A 163 -11.93 13.90 6.18
CA PHE A 163 -12.21 12.68 5.43
C PHE A 163 -12.89 12.94 4.08
N LYS A 164 -13.65 14.05 3.99
CA LYS A 164 -14.19 14.56 2.73
C LYS A 164 -13.10 14.94 1.73
N GLN A 165 -12.07 15.67 2.18
CA GLN A 165 -10.95 16.05 1.33
C GLN A 165 -10.18 14.82 0.86
N ILE A 166 -9.86 13.91 1.79
CA ILE A 166 -9.20 12.63 1.47
C ILE A 166 -9.98 11.85 0.42
N TYR A 167 -11.29 11.70 0.61
CA TYR A 167 -12.16 11.01 -0.36
C TYR A 167 -12.14 11.72 -1.73
N GLY A 168 -12.34 13.03 -1.75
CA GLY A 168 -12.39 13.83 -2.98
C GLY A 168 -11.07 13.81 -3.76
N LEU A 169 -9.94 13.81 -3.05
CA LEU A 169 -8.60 13.65 -3.60
C LEU A 169 -8.43 12.26 -4.24
N ARG A 170 -8.71 11.18 -3.50
CA ARG A 170 -8.59 9.79 -3.97
C ARG A 170 -9.49 9.45 -5.16
N ALA A 171 -10.70 10.01 -5.19
CA ALA A 171 -11.67 9.77 -6.26
C ALA A 171 -11.20 10.27 -7.63
N ARG A 172 -10.24 11.21 -7.68
CA ARG A 172 -9.69 11.79 -8.91
C ARG A 172 -8.44 11.08 -9.41
N VAL A 173 -7.81 10.24 -8.59
CA VAL A 173 -6.54 9.58 -8.93
C VAL A 173 -6.82 8.43 -9.90
N PRO A 174 -6.25 8.43 -11.11
CA PRO A 174 -6.43 7.33 -12.06
C PRO A 174 -5.76 6.04 -11.57
N GLY A 175 -6.13 4.91 -12.18
CA GLY A 175 -5.43 3.65 -11.94
C GLY A 175 -4.02 3.68 -12.54
N THR A 176 -3.07 3.09 -11.84
CA THR A 176 -1.66 2.98 -12.25
C THR A 176 -1.29 1.50 -12.38
N LEU A 177 -0.46 1.16 -13.37
CA LEU A 177 0.11 -0.18 -13.48
C LEU A 177 1.19 -0.39 -12.41
N ILE A 178 1.03 -1.44 -11.62
CA ILE A 178 2.00 -1.90 -10.62
C ILE A 178 2.73 -3.12 -11.17
N VAL A 179 4.06 -3.09 -11.11
CA VAL A 179 4.94 -4.23 -11.41
C VAL A 179 5.84 -4.50 -10.22
N ASP A 180 5.53 -5.56 -9.47
CA ASP A 180 6.36 -6.10 -8.41
C ASP A 180 7.29 -7.18 -8.98
N GLY A 181 8.54 -6.81 -9.27
CA GLY A 181 9.53 -7.66 -9.94
C GLY A 181 10.39 -8.50 -8.98
N GLY A 182 9.80 -9.09 -7.93
CA GLY A 182 10.53 -9.89 -6.95
C GLY A 182 11.35 -11.06 -7.56
N SER A 183 12.40 -11.51 -6.88
CA SER A 183 13.40 -12.48 -7.40
C SER A 183 12.83 -13.78 -7.94
N GLY A 184 11.91 -14.43 -7.20
CA GLY A 184 11.29 -15.68 -7.67
C GLY A 184 10.05 -15.46 -8.55
N TYR A 185 9.18 -14.54 -8.14
CA TYR A 185 7.87 -14.33 -8.76
C TYR A 185 7.57 -12.85 -8.90
N CYS A 186 7.16 -12.48 -10.10
CA CYS A 186 6.64 -11.18 -10.43
C CYS A 186 5.13 -11.16 -10.19
N LYS A 187 4.63 -10.06 -9.62
CA LYS A 187 3.20 -9.76 -9.52
C LYS A 187 2.94 -8.47 -10.26
N TYR A 188 1.87 -8.43 -11.03
CA TYR A 188 1.51 -7.22 -11.78
C TYR A 188 0.01 -7.01 -11.77
N GLY A 189 -0.42 -5.76 -11.83
CA GLY A 189 -1.83 -5.43 -11.80
C GLY A 189 -2.12 -3.95 -11.64
N TRP A 190 -3.40 -3.62 -11.50
CA TRP A 190 -3.87 -2.25 -11.40
C TRP A 190 -3.99 -1.78 -9.96
N SER A 191 -3.56 -0.54 -9.67
CA SER A 191 -3.67 0.05 -8.34
C SER A 191 -5.10 0.15 -7.81
N LYS A 192 -6.12 0.19 -8.70
CA LYS A 192 -7.53 0.21 -8.29
C LYS A 192 -8.11 -1.17 -7.99
N TYR A 193 -7.41 -2.26 -8.30
CA TYR A 193 -7.91 -3.61 -8.08
C TYR A 193 -7.60 -4.09 -6.67
N ALA A 194 -8.42 -5.00 -6.14
CA ALA A 194 -8.26 -5.52 -4.78
C ALA A 194 -7.01 -6.39 -4.59
N ALA A 195 -6.44 -6.93 -5.67
CA ALA A 195 -5.28 -7.82 -5.65
C ALA A 195 -4.50 -7.72 -6.98
N PRO A 196 -3.28 -8.28 -7.07
CA PRO A 196 -2.55 -8.41 -8.33
C PRO A 196 -3.40 -9.08 -9.42
N SER A 197 -3.32 -8.58 -10.65
CA SER A 197 -4.02 -9.13 -11.81
C SER A 197 -3.39 -10.44 -12.32
N GLY A 198 -2.10 -10.64 -12.06
CA GLY A 198 -1.41 -11.87 -12.43
C GLY A 198 -0.10 -12.05 -11.68
N ARG A 199 0.40 -13.29 -11.72
CA ARG A 199 1.70 -13.68 -11.20
C ARG A 199 2.45 -14.50 -12.25
N CYS A 200 3.76 -14.33 -12.33
CA CYS A 200 4.59 -15.16 -13.19
C CYS A 200 5.97 -15.37 -12.58
N ALA A 201 6.67 -16.43 -12.96
CA ALA A 201 8.07 -16.57 -12.62
C ALA A 201 8.86 -15.35 -13.13
N THR A 202 9.79 -14.86 -12.33
CA THR A 202 10.60 -13.71 -12.72
C THR A 202 11.71 -14.14 -13.64
N PHE A 203 11.53 -13.92 -14.95
CA PHE A 203 12.51 -14.28 -15.97
C PHE A 203 13.85 -13.54 -15.87
N LEU A 204 13.95 -12.49 -15.05
CA LEU A 204 15.19 -11.70 -14.91
C LEU A 204 16.35 -12.52 -14.31
N GLU A 205 16.05 -13.50 -13.45
CA GLU A 205 17.04 -14.40 -12.85
C GLU A 205 17.28 -15.68 -13.69
N PHE A 206 16.39 -16.01 -14.63
CA PHE A 206 16.45 -17.24 -15.44
C PHE A 206 16.77 -17.01 -16.92
N GLY A 207 16.88 -15.76 -17.38
CA GLY A 207 17.41 -15.46 -18.72
C GLY A 207 18.91 -15.74 -18.79
N ASN A 208 19.44 -16.01 -19.99
CA ASN A 208 20.89 -16.17 -20.19
C ASN A 208 21.62 -14.97 -19.53
N ILE A 209 22.43 -15.24 -18.49
CA ILE A 209 23.14 -14.22 -17.69
C ILE A 209 24.01 -13.33 -18.59
N GLU A 210 24.47 -13.87 -19.72
CA GLU A 210 25.24 -13.19 -20.77
C GLU A 210 24.45 -12.07 -21.47
N SER A 211 23.11 -12.08 -21.39
CA SER A 211 22.28 -11.03 -21.99
C SER A 211 22.40 -9.71 -21.20
N PRO A 212 22.66 -8.58 -21.89
CA PRO A 212 22.73 -7.27 -21.26
C PRO A 212 21.46 -6.96 -20.43
N MET A 213 21.65 -6.35 -19.26
CA MET A 213 20.55 -6.01 -18.34
C MET A 213 19.42 -5.22 -19.02
N TYR A 214 19.76 -4.29 -19.92
CA TYR A 214 18.78 -3.52 -20.69
C TYR A 214 17.84 -4.43 -21.49
N ALA A 215 18.38 -5.40 -22.22
CA ALA A 215 17.58 -6.32 -23.04
C ALA A 215 16.66 -7.19 -22.19
N ARG A 216 17.18 -7.71 -21.06
CA ARG A 216 16.39 -8.50 -20.10
C ARG A 216 15.23 -7.70 -19.51
N LEU A 217 15.50 -6.48 -19.04
CA LEU A 217 14.46 -5.59 -18.51
C LEU A 217 13.43 -5.21 -19.59
N ARG A 218 13.88 -4.89 -20.81
CA ARG A 218 12.98 -4.55 -21.92
C ARG A 218 12.05 -5.71 -22.25
N HIS A 219 12.58 -6.92 -22.35
CA HIS A 219 11.78 -8.12 -22.59
C HIS A 219 10.79 -8.39 -21.45
N PHE A 220 11.25 -8.26 -20.20
CA PHE A 220 10.41 -8.40 -19.01
C PHE A 220 9.23 -7.43 -19.04
N PHE A 221 9.47 -6.12 -19.15
CA PHE A 221 8.39 -5.14 -19.17
C PHE A 221 7.49 -5.29 -20.39
N SER A 222 8.04 -5.58 -21.58
CA SER A 222 7.23 -5.83 -22.78
C SER A 222 6.25 -6.98 -22.55
N THR A 223 6.70 -8.06 -21.90
CA THR A 223 5.85 -9.19 -21.56
C THR A 223 4.72 -8.79 -20.61
N ILE A 224 5.01 -8.00 -19.58
CA ILE A 224 4.01 -7.51 -18.63
C ILE A 224 2.96 -6.62 -19.33
N TYR A 225 3.41 -5.66 -20.15
CA TYR A 225 2.50 -4.79 -20.90
C TYR A 225 1.61 -5.56 -21.87
N THR A 226 2.15 -6.55 -22.58
CA THR A 226 1.36 -7.44 -23.45
C THR A 226 0.32 -8.22 -22.67
N ARG A 227 0.68 -8.80 -21.52
CA ARG A 227 -0.25 -9.55 -20.66
C ARG A 227 -1.35 -8.67 -20.05
N MET A 228 -1.02 -7.43 -19.74
CA MET A 228 -1.98 -6.42 -19.25
C MET A 228 -2.80 -5.78 -20.36
N GLN A 229 -2.51 -6.10 -21.64
CA GLN A 229 -3.18 -5.56 -22.81
C GLN A 229 -3.25 -4.02 -22.82
N VAL A 230 -2.18 -3.38 -22.37
CA VAL A 230 -2.11 -1.91 -22.22
C VAL A 230 -0.86 -1.37 -22.89
N LYS A 231 -1.00 -0.23 -23.57
CA LYS A 231 0.14 0.44 -24.22
C LYS A 231 1.02 1.10 -23.14
N PRO A 232 2.36 0.97 -23.21
CA PRO A 232 3.24 1.62 -22.23
C PRO A 232 3.07 3.14 -22.15
N SER A 233 2.70 3.79 -23.26
CA SER A 233 2.50 5.25 -23.32
C SER A 233 1.21 5.77 -22.67
N SER A 234 0.34 4.88 -22.18
CA SER A 234 -0.99 5.28 -21.68
C SER A 234 -0.95 5.99 -20.33
N GLN A 235 -0.04 5.59 -19.43
CA GLN A 235 -0.10 5.97 -18.02
C GLN A 235 1.23 5.72 -17.30
N PRO A 236 1.42 6.31 -16.10
CA PRO A 236 2.59 6.00 -15.27
C PRO A 236 2.66 4.53 -14.87
N VAL A 237 3.86 4.09 -14.49
CA VAL A 237 4.10 2.78 -13.90
C VAL A 237 4.80 2.94 -12.56
N ILE A 238 4.42 2.10 -11.59
CA ILE A 238 5.21 1.89 -10.39
C ILE A 238 5.90 0.53 -10.47
N VAL A 239 7.21 0.54 -10.22
CA VAL A 239 8.04 -0.67 -10.18
C VAL A 239 8.58 -0.86 -8.77
N VAL A 240 8.30 -2.03 -8.20
CA VAL A 240 8.89 -2.46 -6.94
C VAL A 240 10.28 -2.99 -7.24
N LEU A 241 11.28 -2.39 -6.62
CA LEU A 241 12.67 -2.75 -6.80
C LEU A 241 13.07 -3.85 -5.80
N PRO A 242 13.72 -4.93 -6.26
CA PRO A 242 14.35 -5.87 -5.36
C PRO A 242 15.47 -5.18 -4.58
N LEU A 243 15.69 -5.64 -3.35
CA LEU A 243 16.87 -5.25 -2.60
C LEU A 243 18.08 -5.96 -3.20
N CYS A 244 18.90 -5.21 -3.92
CA CYS A 244 20.15 -5.70 -4.52
C CYS A 244 21.31 -4.83 -4.04
N HIS A 245 22.49 -5.46 -3.91
CA HIS A 245 23.72 -4.82 -3.44
C HIS A 245 23.48 -4.10 -2.11
N SER A 246 23.28 -4.83 -1.01
CA SER A 246 22.88 -4.29 0.30
C SER A 246 23.95 -3.45 0.99
N ASP A 247 25.21 -3.61 0.62
CA ASP A 247 26.34 -3.02 1.35
C ASP A 247 26.42 -1.50 1.16
N ASP A 248 27.07 -0.82 2.09
CA ASP A 248 27.36 0.62 2.00
C ASP A 248 28.71 0.93 1.36
N THR A 249 29.04 0.19 0.30
CA THR A 249 30.25 0.40 -0.49
C THR A 249 29.96 1.28 -1.70
N GLU A 250 30.99 1.97 -2.20
CA GLU A 250 30.87 2.76 -3.43
C GLU A 250 30.42 1.91 -4.62
N SER A 251 30.93 0.67 -4.73
CA SER A 251 30.52 -0.28 -5.76
C SER A 251 29.04 -0.67 -5.65
N ALA A 252 28.55 -0.98 -4.44
CA ALA A 252 27.14 -1.28 -4.22
C ALA A 252 26.23 -0.09 -4.56
N ARG A 253 26.60 1.14 -4.14
CA ARG A 253 25.90 2.37 -4.52
C ARG A 253 25.86 2.56 -6.04
N ALA A 254 26.99 2.35 -6.72
CA ALA A 254 27.08 2.44 -8.17
C ALA A 254 26.20 1.40 -8.88
N SER A 255 26.19 0.14 -8.41
CA SER A 255 25.35 -0.92 -8.98
C SER A 255 23.84 -0.64 -8.80
N ARG A 256 23.42 -0.19 -7.61
CA ARG A 256 22.02 0.24 -7.36
C ARG A 256 21.62 1.37 -8.31
N LYS A 257 22.49 2.36 -8.50
CA LYS A 257 22.28 3.48 -9.43
C LYS A 257 22.19 2.99 -10.87
N GLN A 258 23.12 2.14 -11.31
CA GLN A 258 23.14 1.58 -12.67
C GLN A 258 21.85 0.79 -12.97
N TYR A 259 21.37 -0.01 -12.02
CA TYR A 259 20.11 -0.75 -12.15
C TYR A 259 18.92 0.21 -12.32
N LYS A 260 18.79 1.21 -11.43
CA LYS A 260 17.73 2.23 -11.50
C LYS A 260 17.79 3.03 -12.82
N ASP A 261 18.97 3.46 -13.26
CA ASP A 261 19.15 4.22 -14.50
C ASP A 261 18.84 3.38 -15.76
N THR A 262 19.22 2.10 -15.75
CA THR A 262 18.88 1.17 -16.84
C THR A 262 17.38 0.92 -16.92
N LEU A 263 16.73 0.69 -15.77
CA LEU A 263 15.29 0.53 -15.66
C LEU A 263 14.52 1.75 -16.19
N HIS A 264 14.93 2.95 -15.79
CA HIS A 264 14.36 4.20 -16.31
C HIS A 264 14.56 4.31 -17.82
N SER A 265 15.77 4.05 -18.31
CA SER A 265 16.08 4.12 -19.75
C SER A 265 15.16 3.20 -20.56
N VAL A 266 15.03 1.93 -20.15
CA VAL A 266 14.16 0.94 -20.81
C VAL A 266 12.70 1.42 -20.85
N LEU A 267 12.14 1.84 -19.72
CA LEU A 267 10.73 2.24 -19.64
C LEU A 267 10.46 3.53 -20.43
N PHE A 268 11.37 4.50 -20.39
CA PHE A 268 11.24 5.72 -21.19
C PHE A 268 11.42 5.48 -22.69
N ASP A 269 12.25 4.52 -23.09
CA ASP A 269 12.38 4.08 -24.49
C ASP A 269 11.15 3.30 -24.97
N MET A 270 10.42 2.67 -24.04
CA MET A 270 9.08 2.13 -24.29
C MET A 270 7.99 3.22 -24.32
N ASN A 271 8.36 4.49 -24.14
CA ASN A 271 7.46 5.65 -24.10
C ASN A 271 6.54 5.72 -22.88
N VAL A 272 6.92 5.10 -21.75
CA VAL A 272 6.20 5.29 -20.48
C VAL A 272 6.28 6.78 -20.05
N PRO A 273 5.16 7.43 -19.71
CA PRO A 273 5.15 8.88 -19.43
C PRO A 273 5.88 9.24 -18.13
N ALA A 274 5.75 8.42 -17.09
CA ALA A 274 6.38 8.63 -15.79
C ALA A 274 6.62 7.30 -15.07
N VAL A 275 7.71 7.21 -14.31
CA VAL A 275 8.14 5.98 -13.63
C VAL A 275 8.36 6.27 -12.15
N CYS A 276 7.68 5.53 -11.28
CA CYS A 276 7.97 5.46 -9.86
C CYS A 276 8.73 4.15 -9.58
N ALA A 277 9.85 4.22 -8.87
CA ALA A 277 10.69 3.06 -8.59
C ALA A 277 11.06 3.07 -7.10
N VAL A 278 10.55 2.11 -6.33
CA VAL A 278 10.66 2.10 -4.85
C VAL A 278 11.05 0.72 -4.35
N ASP A 279 11.91 0.68 -3.34
CA ASP A 279 12.41 -0.56 -2.74
C ASP A 279 11.30 -1.40 -2.08
N GLN A 280 11.33 -2.72 -2.30
CA GLN A 280 10.32 -3.66 -1.81
C GLN A 280 10.12 -3.64 -0.29
N ALA A 281 11.19 -3.40 0.47
CA ALA A 281 11.13 -3.34 1.94
C ALA A 281 10.41 -2.07 2.41
N VAL A 282 10.70 -0.91 1.80
CA VAL A 282 10.02 0.36 2.07
C VAL A 282 8.52 0.22 1.78
N LEU A 283 8.15 -0.39 0.65
CA LEU A 283 6.75 -0.61 0.31
C LEU A 283 6.06 -1.58 1.29
N SER A 284 6.74 -2.64 1.73
CA SER A 284 6.20 -3.56 2.74
C SER A 284 6.01 -2.88 4.10
N LEU A 285 6.88 -1.93 4.46
CA LEU A 285 6.73 -1.10 5.66
C LEU A 285 5.50 -0.20 5.56
N TYR A 286 5.30 0.48 4.43
CA TYR A 286 4.12 1.32 4.18
C TYR A 286 2.82 0.52 4.25
N ALA A 287 2.81 -0.70 3.71
CA ALA A 287 1.68 -1.61 3.82
C ALA A 287 1.31 -1.94 5.28
N SER A 288 2.27 -1.83 6.20
CA SER A 288 2.08 -1.99 7.65
C SER A 288 1.76 -0.67 8.38
N LYS A 289 1.42 0.41 7.65
CA LYS A 289 1.09 1.75 8.16
C LYS A 289 2.22 2.38 8.98
N ARG A 290 3.47 2.18 8.54
CA ARG A 290 4.65 2.71 9.21
C ARG A 290 5.58 3.37 8.20
N THR A 291 6.35 4.35 8.65
CA THR A 291 7.42 4.99 7.88
C THR A 291 8.80 4.68 8.45
N SER A 292 8.87 4.18 9.69
CA SER A 292 10.10 3.71 10.33
C SER A 292 9.92 2.33 10.96
N GLY A 293 11.00 1.56 11.00
CA GLY A 293 11.04 0.18 11.52
C GLY A 293 12.17 -0.62 10.89
N ILE A 294 12.37 -1.84 11.40
CA ILE A 294 13.23 -2.83 10.75
C ILE A 294 12.35 -3.74 9.90
N VAL A 295 12.66 -3.90 8.61
CA VAL A 295 11.98 -4.85 7.74
C VAL A 295 12.81 -6.10 7.57
N VAL A 296 12.25 -7.25 7.89
CA VAL A 296 12.84 -8.57 7.65
C VAL A 296 12.20 -9.16 6.40
N HIS A 297 12.89 -9.06 5.27
CA HIS A 297 12.42 -9.52 3.99
C HIS A 297 12.99 -10.90 3.64
N ILE A 298 12.21 -11.97 3.85
CA ILE A 298 12.56 -13.35 3.49
C ILE A 298 12.15 -13.61 2.05
N GLY A 299 13.06 -13.33 1.12
CA GLY A 299 12.87 -13.45 -0.32
C GLY A 299 13.02 -14.87 -0.85
N PHE A 300 13.12 -14.99 -2.18
CA PHE A 300 13.27 -16.29 -2.83
C PHE A 300 14.67 -16.89 -2.61
N ASN A 301 15.73 -16.09 -2.83
CA ASN A 301 17.12 -16.54 -2.70
C ASN A 301 17.77 -16.13 -1.37
N THR A 302 17.45 -14.94 -0.87
CA THR A 302 18.10 -14.31 0.28
C THR A 302 17.07 -13.80 1.29
N THR A 303 17.53 -13.64 2.53
CA THR A 303 16.83 -12.87 3.56
C THR A 303 17.61 -11.59 3.83
N SER A 304 16.92 -10.46 3.89
CA SER A 304 17.53 -9.16 4.22
C SER A 304 16.84 -8.55 5.43
N VAL A 305 17.62 -7.99 6.35
CA VAL A 305 17.16 -7.20 7.50
C VAL A 305 17.52 -5.75 7.22
N VAL A 306 16.51 -4.89 7.11
CA VAL A 306 16.62 -3.58 6.49
C VAL A 306 16.13 -2.53 7.49
N PRO A 307 17.02 -1.75 8.11
CA PRO A 307 16.60 -0.63 8.93
C PRO A 307 16.09 0.50 8.04
N ILE A 308 14.88 0.99 8.34
CA ILE A 308 14.22 2.05 7.59
C ILE A 308 13.80 3.13 8.58
N PHE A 309 14.17 4.37 8.29
CA PHE A 309 13.72 5.54 9.04
C PHE A 309 13.10 6.56 8.10
N GLN A 310 11.85 6.93 8.39
CA GLN A 310 11.08 7.91 7.62
C GLN A 310 11.09 7.66 6.10
N GLY A 311 10.94 6.39 5.71
CA GLY A 311 10.91 5.96 4.32
C GLY A 311 12.27 5.82 3.63
N ARG A 312 13.38 6.05 4.35
CA ARG A 312 14.75 5.89 3.86
C ARG A 312 15.38 4.62 4.40
N VAL A 313 15.99 3.84 3.52
CA VAL A 313 16.82 2.70 3.92
C VAL A 313 18.16 3.24 4.43
N LEU A 314 18.56 2.81 5.62
CA LEU A 314 19.76 3.30 6.31
C LEU A 314 20.90 2.33 6.01
N TYR A 315 21.50 2.49 4.83
CA TYR A 315 22.60 1.61 4.40
C TYR A 315 23.83 1.77 5.28
N GLU A 316 24.08 2.97 5.78
CA GLU A 316 25.17 3.36 6.67
C GLU A 316 25.13 2.69 8.04
N ILE A 317 23.94 2.35 8.56
CA ILE A 317 23.78 1.52 9.78
C ILE A 317 24.04 0.05 9.47
N GLY A 318 23.74 -0.37 8.24
CA GLY A 318 23.93 -1.72 7.75
C GLY A 318 22.62 -2.42 7.42
N VAL A 319 22.58 -3.03 6.23
CA VAL A 319 21.54 -3.97 5.82
C VAL A 319 22.11 -5.37 5.92
N GLU A 320 21.66 -6.14 6.91
CA GLU A 320 22.13 -7.51 7.11
C GLU A 320 21.53 -8.44 6.06
N THR A 321 22.36 -9.18 5.33
CA THR A 321 21.88 -10.17 4.36
C THR A 321 22.35 -11.57 4.72
N VAL A 322 21.38 -12.47 4.84
CA VAL A 322 21.61 -13.89 5.14
C VAL A 322 21.28 -14.69 3.88
N GLY A 323 22.18 -15.62 3.50
CA GLY A 323 22.05 -16.48 2.31
C GLY A 323 20.94 -17.55 2.37
N GLN A 324 19.90 -17.31 3.16
CA GLN A 324 18.78 -18.22 3.37
C GLN A 324 17.51 -17.60 2.82
N GLY A 325 16.94 -18.20 1.77
CA GLY A 325 15.67 -17.79 1.18
C GLY A 325 14.68 -18.94 1.07
N ALA A 326 13.54 -18.68 0.42
CA ALA A 326 12.53 -19.68 0.12
C ALA A 326 13.07 -20.92 -0.63
N LEU A 327 14.05 -20.73 -1.51
CA LEU A 327 14.66 -21.83 -2.27
C LEU A 327 15.39 -22.81 -1.35
N LYS A 328 16.15 -22.31 -0.37
CA LYS A 328 16.84 -23.15 0.62
C LYS A 328 15.87 -23.91 1.53
N LEU A 329 14.80 -23.25 1.98
CA LEU A 329 13.73 -23.91 2.74
C LEU A 329 13.07 -25.04 1.94
N THR A 330 12.76 -24.78 0.67
CA THR A 330 12.13 -25.78 -0.21
C THR A 330 13.06 -26.95 -0.48
N GLY A 331 14.35 -26.68 -0.71
CA GLY A 331 15.36 -27.72 -0.90
C GLY A 331 15.52 -28.59 0.35
N PHE A 332 15.61 -27.98 1.53
CA PHE A 332 15.73 -28.73 2.78
C PHE A 332 14.49 -29.59 3.08
N LEU A 333 13.29 -29.08 2.81
CA LEU A 333 12.08 -29.91 2.91
C LEU A 333 12.15 -31.11 1.97
N LYS A 334 12.62 -30.93 0.72
CA LYS A 334 12.79 -32.03 -0.22
C LYS A 334 13.72 -33.11 0.33
N GLU A 335 14.85 -32.72 0.92
CA GLU A 335 15.78 -33.65 1.56
C GLU A 335 15.13 -34.41 2.74
N LEU A 336 14.34 -33.72 3.56
CA LEU A 336 13.61 -34.35 4.66
C LEU A 336 12.56 -35.37 4.17
N LEU A 337 11.83 -35.04 3.10
CA LEU A 337 10.87 -35.95 2.47
C LEU A 337 11.56 -37.19 1.89
N GLN A 338 12.70 -37.01 1.24
CA GLN A 338 13.50 -38.12 0.70
C GLN A 338 13.98 -39.09 1.79
N ARG A 339 14.35 -38.59 2.97
CA ARG A 339 14.75 -39.44 4.12
C ARG A 339 13.60 -40.26 4.70
N ARG A 340 12.35 -39.93 4.36
CA ARG A 340 11.13 -40.66 4.74
C ARG A 340 10.58 -41.51 3.60
N ASP A 341 11.33 -41.69 2.52
CA ASP A 341 10.91 -42.37 1.29
C ASP A 341 9.63 -41.78 0.66
N ILE A 342 9.37 -40.49 0.88
CA ILE A 342 8.28 -39.76 0.21
C ILE A 342 8.82 -39.21 -1.11
N SER A 343 8.48 -39.86 -2.22
CA SER A 343 8.91 -39.45 -3.56
C SER A 343 8.27 -38.12 -3.96
N CYS A 344 9.09 -37.08 -4.15
CA CYS A 344 8.64 -35.79 -4.68
C CYS A 344 9.78 -35.08 -5.43
N ASP A 345 9.76 -35.17 -6.76
CA ASP A 345 10.85 -34.61 -7.58
C ASP A 345 10.65 -33.11 -7.86
N SER A 346 9.40 -32.70 -8.07
CA SER A 346 9.02 -31.33 -8.42
C SER A 346 9.21 -30.35 -7.25
N LEU A 347 10.12 -29.40 -7.40
CA LEU A 347 10.28 -28.30 -6.42
C LEU A 347 9.02 -27.43 -6.30
N TYR A 348 8.17 -27.39 -7.33
CA TYR A 348 6.88 -26.70 -7.26
C TYR A 348 5.95 -27.41 -6.26
N THR A 349 5.89 -28.74 -6.31
CA THR A 349 5.10 -29.58 -5.41
C THR A 349 5.61 -29.48 -3.98
N VAL A 350 6.94 -29.60 -3.77
CA VAL A 350 7.55 -29.39 -2.45
C VAL A 350 7.26 -28.00 -1.89
N ARG A 351 7.29 -26.96 -2.74
CA ARG A 351 6.91 -25.60 -2.34
C ARG A 351 5.44 -25.55 -1.90
N ALA A 352 4.52 -26.17 -2.63
CA ALA A 352 3.10 -26.20 -2.27
C ALA A 352 2.88 -26.90 -0.92
N ILE A 353 3.57 -28.02 -0.68
CA ILE A 353 3.57 -28.72 0.62
C ILE A 353 4.09 -27.79 1.72
N LYS A 354 5.22 -27.11 1.49
CA LYS A 354 5.80 -26.15 2.44
C LYS A 354 4.81 -25.06 2.80
N GLU A 355 4.17 -24.43 1.81
CA GLU A 355 3.22 -23.34 2.02
C GLU A 355 1.93 -23.79 2.75
N LYS A 356 1.54 -25.07 2.63
CA LYS A 356 0.34 -25.64 3.27
C LYS A 356 0.59 -26.21 4.67
N LEU A 357 1.73 -26.87 4.89
CA LEU A 357 1.97 -27.69 6.09
C LEU A 357 3.07 -27.17 7.02
N CYS A 358 4.05 -26.41 6.52
CA CYS A 358 5.17 -25.98 7.34
C CYS A 358 4.81 -24.76 8.22
N TYR A 359 5.48 -24.68 9.36
CA TYR A 359 5.34 -23.59 10.32
C TYR A 359 6.63 -23.46 11.15
N VAL A 360 6.73 -22.40 11.95
CA VAL A 360 7.83 -22.18 12.89
C VAL A 360 7.36 -22.56 14.30
N ALA A 361 8.09 -23.47 14.95
CA ALA A 361 7.87 -23.79 16.35
C ALA A 361 8.41 -22.67 17.25
N VAL A 362 7.64 -22.25 18.26
CA VAL A 362 8.07 -21.26 19.28
C VAL A 362 9.11 -21.86 20.23
N ASP A 363 9.03 -23.15 20.50
CA ASP A 363 10.01 -23.92 21.25
C ASP A 363 10.27 -25.23 20.49
N TYR A 364 11.42 -25.28 19.82
CA TYR A 364 11.76 -26.39 18.92
C TYR A 364 11.85 -27.73 19.69
N GLU A 365 12.49 -27.74 20.85
CA GLU A 365 12.70 -28.94 21.66
C GLU A 365 11.40 -29.47 22.27
N ALA A 366 10.51 -28.57 22.68
CA ALA A 366 9.17 -28.97 23.13
C ALA A 366 8.32 -29.53 21.99
N GLU A 367 8.44 -28.98 20.78
CA GLU A 367 7.66 -29.41 19.61
C GLU A 367 8.06 -30.82 19.14
N LEU A 368 9.33 -31.20 19.27
CA LEU A 368 9.83 -32.56 18.98
C LEU A 368 9.14 -33.66 19.80
N ARG A 369 8.53 -33.32 20.95
CA ARG A 369 7.85 -34.30 21.81
C ARG A 369 6.36 -34.46 21.51
N LYS A 370 5.82 -33.73 20.53
CA LYS A 370 4.40 -33.72 20.18
C LYS A 370 4.12 -34.55 18.93
N ASP A 371 2.92 -35.10 18.85
CA ASP A 371 2.40 -35.58 17.58
C ASP A 371 2.01 -34.38 16.70
N THR A 372 2.76 -34.19 15.63
CA THR A 372 2.63 -33.06 14.70
C THR A 372 2.16 -33.51 13.33
N GLN A 373 1.60 -34.71 13.20
CA GLN A 373 1.15 -35.22 11.91
C GLN A 373 0.06 -34.33 11.29
N ALA A 374 0.22 -33.98 10.02
CA ALA A 374 -0.82 -33.35 9.21
C ALA A 374 -0.65 -33.71 7.73
N SER A 375 -1.76 -33.66 7.00
CA SER A 375 -1.77 -33.96 5.57
C SER A 375 -2.32 -32.81 4.75
N CYS A 376 -1.87 -32.71 3.51
CA CYS A 376 -2.47 -31.84 2.49
C CYS A 376 -2.57 -32.56 1.15
N GLU A 377 -3.55 -32.16 0.34
CA GLU A 377 -3.62 -32.55 -1.07
C GLU A 377 -2.93 -31.50 -1.94
N VAL A 378 -2.18 -31.95 -2.93
CA VAL A 378 -1.60 -31.13 -3.98
C VAL A 378 -2.19 -31.56 -5.33
N ASP A 379 -2.76 -30.59 -6.04
CA ASP A 379 -3.50 -30.83 -7.28
C ASP A 379 -2.63 -31.56 -8.30
N GLY A 380 -3.12 -32.71 -8.78
CA GLY A 380 -2.41 -33.55 -9.76
C GLY A 380 -1.29 -34.43 -9.20
N GLU A 381 -0.92 -34.30 -7.92
CA GLU A 381 0.20 -35.02 -7.29
C GLU A 381 -0.27 -35.94 -6.15
N GLY A 382 -1.42 -35.63 -5.52
CA GLY A 382 -2.04 -36.47 -4.49
C GLY A 382 -1.85 -35.95 -3.06
N LYS A 383 -2.04 -36.85 -2.09
CA LYS A 383 -2.03 -36.53 -0.65
C LYS A 383 -0.63 -36.76 -0.04
N PHE A 384 -0.10 -35.74 0.62
CA PHE A 384 1.15 -35.79 1.36
C PHE A 384 0.88 -35.70 2.85
N THR A 385 1.58 -36.51 3.66
CA THR A 385 1.48 -36.52 5.12
C THR A 385 2.85 -36.28 5.72
N LEU A 386 2.99 -35.23 6.52
CA LEU A 386 4.23 -34.84 7.19
C LEU A 386 4.01 -34.83 8.70
N SER A 387 5.11 -34.91 9.43
CA SER A 387 5.20 -34.88 10.89
C SER A 387 6.15 -33.77 11.33
N GLU A 388 7.31 -34.13 11.89
CA GLU A 388 8.34 -33.21 12.34
C GLU A 388 8.94 -32.36 11.20
N GLU A 389 8.87 -32.84 9.95
CA GLU A 389 9.33 -32.14 8.76
C GLU A 389 8.68 -30.76 8.62
N ARG A 390 7.45 -30.61 9.14
CA ARG A 390 6.66 -29.39 9.09
C ARG A 390 7.37 -28.22 9.79
N PHE A 391 7.93 -28.44 10.98
CA PHE A 391 8.61 -27.39 11.73
C PHE A 391 10.14 -27.45 11.61
N LYS A 392 10.73 -28.64 11.40
CA LYS A 392 12.16 -28.79 11.11
C LYS A 392 12.58 -27.99 9.89
N THR A 393 11.72 -27.94 8.86
CA THR A 393 12.00 -27.17 7.64
C THR A 393 12.29 -25.71 7.96
N ALA A 394 11.47 -25.09 8.81
CA ALA A 394 11.60 -23.68 9.14
C ALA A 394 12.68 -23.40 10.20
N GLU A 395 13.09 -24.41 10.97
CA GLU A 395 14.13 -24.27 11.99
C GLU A 395 15.46 -23.85 11.38
N ILE A 396 15.74 -24.16 10.11
CA ILE A 396 16.97 -23.69 9.45
C ILE A 396 17.10 -22.16 9.43
N LEU A 397 15.98 -21.41 9.48
CA LEU A 397 16.02 -19.95 9.62
C LEU A 397 16.72 -19.52 10.92
N PHE A 398 16.57 -20.29 11.99
CA PHE A 398 17.17 -20.02 13.30
C PHE A 398 18.49 -20.79 13.49
N GLN A 399 18.57 -22.00 12.95
CA GLN A 399 19.70 -22.91 13.07
C GLN A 399 20.18 -23.37 11.68
N PRO A 400 20.90 -22.51 10.93
CA PRO A 400 21.20 -22.75 9.52
C PRO A 400 22.07 -23.99 9.28
N HIS A 401 22.87 -24.37 10.28
CA HIS A 401 23.73 -25.55 10.25
C HIS A 401 22.94 -26.86 10.09
N MET A 402 21.67 -26.92 10.51
CA MET A 402 20.80 -28.08 10.29
C MET A 402 20.55 -28.35 8.80
N GLY A 403 20.52 -27.29 7.98
CA GLY A 403 20.44 -27.36 6.53
C GLY A 403 21.81 -27.32 5.84
N GLY A 404 22.90 -27.60 6.56
CA GLY A 404 24.26 -27.60 6.03
C GLY A 404 24.83 -26.20 5.72
N MET A 405 24.21 -25.13 6.22
CA MET A 405 24.62 -23.76 5.91
C MET A 405 25.49 -23.17 7.03
N ARG A 406 26.61 -22.55 6.64
CA ARG A 406 27.46 -21.75 7.53
C ARG A 406 27.04 -20.29 7.49
N ALA A 407 25.86 -20.00 8.02
CA ALA A 407 25.29 -18.65 8.07
C ALA A 407 24.78 -18.34 9.49
N MET A 408 24.64 -17.05 9.79
CA MET A 408 23.96 -16.63 11.02
C MET A 408 22.47 -16.95 10.96
N GLY A 409 21.87 -17.25 12.11
CA GLY A 409 20.42 -17.40 12.23
C GLY A 409 19.71 -16.05 12.12
N LEU A 410 18.44 -16.08 11.71
CA LEU A 410 17.60 -14.90 11.47
C LEU A 410 17.53 -13.98 12.70
N HIS A 411 17.16 -14.54 13.85
CA HIS A 411 17.15 -13.85 15.14
C HIS A 411 18.46 -13.10 15.46
N LYS A 412 19.63 -13.69 15.15
CA LYS A 412 20.93 -13.04 15.33
C LYS A 412 21.15 -11.89 14.36
N ALA A 413 20.72 -12.03 13.09
CA ALA A 413 20.83 -10.97 12.10
C ALA A 413 19.95 -9.76 12.48
N VAL A 414 18.76 -10.02 12.99
CA VAL A 414 17.85 -8.96 13.47
C VAL A 414 18.40 -8.30 14.73
N ALA A 415 18.93 -9.07 15.68
CA ALA A 415 19.57 -8.53 16.88
C ALA A 415 20.78 -7.65 16.55
N LEU A 416 21.63 -8.07 15.60
CA LEU A 416 22.77 -7.27 15.14
C LEU A 416 22.33 -5.94 14.52
N CYS A 417 21.30 -5.97 13.66
CA CYS A 417 20.74 -4.76 13.08
C CYS A 417 20.16 -3.82 14.16
N MET A 418 19.48 -4.35 15.17
CA MET A 418 18.97 -3.55 16.29
C MET A 418 20.08 -2.90 17.11
N ASP A 419 21.18 -3.63 17.35
CA ASP A 419 22.36 -3.08 18.04
C ASP A 419 22.98 -1.92 17.25
N HIS A 420 23.15 -2.08 15.93
CA HIS A 420 23.61 -0.98 15.09
C HIS A 420 22.64 0.21 15.09
N CYS A 421 21.33 -0.04 15.08
CA CYS A 421 20.32 1.03 15.15
C CYS A 421 20.41 1.80 16.47
N TYR A 422 20.56 1.11 17.59
CA TYR A 422 20.72 1.72 18.91
C TYR A 422 21.95 2.63 18.97
N ASN A 423 23.07 2.20 18.38
CA ASN A 423 24.33 2.96 18.38
C ASN A 423 24.42 4.07 17.30
N SER A 424 23.35 4.31 16.53
CA SER A 424 23.39 5.19 15.34
C SER A 424 23.06 6.67 15.61
N ASP A 425 22.58 7.02 16.81
CA ASP A 425 22.20 8.39 17.21
C ASP A 425 21.27 9.13 16.20
N ILE A 426 20.42 8.39 15.47
CA ILE A 426 19.57 8.96 14.40
C ILE A 426 18.37 9.74 14.91
N ALA A 427 17.81 9.32 16.03
CA ALA A 427 16.60 9.88 16.61
C ALA A 427 16.73 10.02 18.13
N GLY A 428 16.02 10.98 18.70
CA GLY A 428 16.04 11.20 20.15
C GLY A 428 15.34 10.10 20.97
N ASP A 429 14.64 9.17 20.30
CA ASP A 429 14.11 7.96 20.93
C ASP A 429 14.46 6.69 20.14
N ASP A 430 14.48 5.56 20.85
CA ASP A 430 14.76 4.23 20.30
C ASP A 430 13.53 3.54 19.70
N SER A 431 12.35 4.17 19.76
CA SER A 431 11.08 3.51 19.42
C SER A 431 10.97 3.18 17.93
N TRP A 432 11.72 3.88 17.09
CA TRP A 432 11.63 3.77 15.63
C TRP A 432 12.07 2.41 15.09
N TYR A 433 13.06 1.75 15.70
CA TYR A 433 13.56 0.43 15.26
C TYR A 433 12.95 -0.75 16.05
N LYS A 434 12.31 -0.49 17.19
CA LYS A 434 11.72 -1.53 18.06
C LYS A 434 10.56 -2.31 17.42
N THR A 435 9.99 -1.81 16.32
CA THR A 435 9.00 -2.60 15.55
C THR A 435 9.67 -3.26 14.34
N VAL A 436 9.64 -4.59 14.32
CA VAL A 436 10.08 -5.43 13.21
C VAL A 436 8.88 -5.78 12.33
N ILE A 437 9.01 -5.60 11.02
CA ILE A 437 7.98 -5.93 10.04
C ILE A 437 8.48 -7.09 9.19
N LEU A 438 7.76 -8.20 9.20
CA LEU A 438 8.05 -9.33 8.34
C LEU A 438 7.53 -9.07 6.91
N ALA A 439 8.33 -9.43 5.91
CA ALA A 439 7.99 -9.29 4.50
C ALA A 439 8.56 -10.45 3.66
N GLY A 440 7.98 -10.67 2.48
CA GLY A 440 8.38 -11.74 1.56
C GLY A 440 7.65 -13.07 1.79
N GLY A 441 7.72 -13.97 0.81
CA GLY A 441 6.86 -15.17 0.77
C GLY A 441 7.03 -16.10 1.97
N SER A 442 8.27 -16.45 2.31
CA SER A 442 8.54 -17.38 3.42
C SER A 442 8.36 -16.76 4.80
N SER A 443 8.20 -15.43 4.89
CA SER A 443 7.85 -14.78 6.15
C SER A 443 6.40 -14.99 6.58
N CYS A 444 5.57 -15.56 5.68
CA CYS A 444 4.19 -15.96 5.97
C CYS A 444 4.08 -17.28 6.72
N LEU A 445 5.20 -17.93 7.07
CA LEU A 445 5.17 -19.16 7.87
C LEU A 445 4.51 -18.89 9.23
N PRO A 446 3.48 -19.66 9.62
CA PRO A 446 2.83 -19.51 10.92
C PRO A 446 3.83 -19.65 12.07
N GLY A 447 3.67 -18.85 13.14
CA GLY A 447 4.54 -18.90 14.32
C GLY A 447 5.84 -18.10 14.21
N LEU A 448 6.24 -17.66 13.00
CA LEU A 448 7.48 -16.90 12.80
C LEU A 448 7.56 -15.60 13.64
N PRO A 449 6.51 -14.75 13.72
CA PRO A 449 6.56 -13.54 14.54
C PRO A 449 6.83 -13.85 16.02
N ALA A 450 6.07 -14.79 16.59
CA ALA A 450 6.16 -15.14 18.01
C ALA A 450 7.52 -15.77 18.38
N ARG A 451 8.05 -16.66 17.52
CA ARG A 451 9.38 -17.23 17.72
C ARG A 451 10.46 -16.14 17.64
N LEU A 452 10.43 -15.29 16.61
CA LEU A 452 11.44 -14.24 16.44
C LEU A 452 11.40 -13.25 17.61
N GLU A 453 10.21 -12.83 18.04
CA GLU A 453 10.05 -11.94 19.20
C GLU A 453 10.62 -12.56 20.48
N LYS A 454 10.33 -13.84 20.76
CA LYS A 454 10.91 -14.58 21.89
C LYS A 454 12.44 -14.61 21.85
N GLU A 455 13.01 -14.93 20.69
CA GLU A 455 14.46 -14.99 20.51
C GLU A 455 15.13 -13.63 20.71
N LEU A 456 14.52 -12.54 20.21
CA LEU A 456 15.05 -11.19 20.37
C LEU A 456 15.07 -10.75 21.84
N HIS A 457 14.02 -11.06 22.60
CA HIS A 457 13.99 -10.78 24.05
C HIS A 457 15.04 -11.58 24.82
N HIS A 458 15.43 -12.75 24.32
CA HIS A 458 16.48 -13.57 24.94
C HIS A 458 17.90 -13.09 24.58
N LEU A 459 18.11 -12.68 23.32
CA LEU A 459 19.43 -12.28 22.82
C LEU A 459 19.85 -10.86 23.20
N LEU A 460 18.90 -9.93 23.25
CA LEU A 460 19.19 -8.51 23.42
C LEU A 460 19.08 -8.06 24.88
N PRO A 461 19.93 -7.10 25.32
CA PRO A 461 19.81 -6.49 26.63
C PRO A 461 18.42 -5.88 26.88
N PRO A 462 17.92 -5.84 28.14
CA PRO A 462 16.58 -5.34 28.45
C PRO A 462 16.23 -3.95 27.90
N TYR A 463 17.20 -3.02 27.88
CA TYR A 463 16.96 -1.66 27.40
C TYR A 463 16.68 -1.58 25.88
N ILE A 464 17.26 -2.49 25.09
CA ILE A 464 16.96 -2.64 23.65
C ILE A 464 15.69 -3.48 23.47
N SER A 465 15.57 -4.59 24.21
CA SER A 465 14.49 -5.56 24.00
C SER A 465 13.12 -5.13 24.51
N GLU A 466 13.06 -4.27 25.52
CA GLU A 466 11.80 -3.76 26.05
C GLU A 466 11.00 -3.01 24.98
N GLY A 467 9.78 -3.47 24.71
CA GLY A 467 8.86 -2.88 23.74
C GLY A 467 9.06 -3.36 22.30
N ILE A 468 9.93 -4.35 22.06
CA ILE A 468 10.03 -5.00 20.75
C ILE A 468 8.69 -5.61 20.37
N ARG A 469 8.29 -5.40 19.11
CA ARG A 469 7.15 -6.09 18.50
C ARG A 469 7.52 -6.61 17.12
N VAL A 470 7.16 -7.85 16.83
CA VAL A 470 7.31 -8.44 15.50
C VAL A 470 5.93 -8.56 14.83
N LEU A 471 5.75 -7.83 13.74
CA LEU A 471 4.49 -7.81 12.98
C LEU A 471 4.58 -8.77 11.79
N PRO A 472 3.55 -9.61 11.56
CA PRO A 472 3.48 -10.44 10.36
C PRO A 472 3.28 -9.58 9.10
N PRO A 473 3.48 -10.14 7.90
CA PRO A 473 3.24 -9.41 6.66
C PRO A 473 1.76 -9.01 6.54
N ALA A 474 1.46 -7.72 6.52
CA ALA A 474 0.09 -7.17 6.57
C ALA A 474 -0.83 -7.71 5.45
N PHE A 475 -0.27 -8.00 4.27
CA PHE A 475 -0.98 -8.57 3.13
C PHE A 475 -0.30 -9.86 2.63
N GLY A 476 0.29 -10.62 3.55
CA GLY A 476 1.01 -11.85 3.21
C GLY A 476 2.09 -11.61 2.16
N THR A 477 2.12 -12.48 1.15
CA THR A 477 3.11 -12.42 0.06
C THR A 477 2.99 -11.17 -0.81
N ASP A 478 1.87 -10.44 -0.76
CA ASP A 478 1.59 -9.28 -1.61
C ASP A 478 1.89 -7.94 -0.90
N SER A 479 2.47 -7.95 0.30
CA SER A 479 2.69 -6.74 1.11
C SER A 479 3.40 -5.60 0.35
N ALA A 480 4.46 -5.89 -0.40
CA ALA A 480 5.14 -4.88 -1.22
C ALA A 480 4.24 -4.32 -2.35
N TRP A 481 3.42 -5.18 -2.98
CA TRP A 481 2.46 -4.77 -4.01
C TRP A 481 1.37 -3.86 -3.43
N PHE A 482 0.89 -4.16 -2.21
CA PHE A 482 -0.06 -3.29 -1.51
C PHE A 482 0.56 -1.96 -1.09
N GLY A 483 1.83 -1.94 -0.68
CA GLY A 483 2.58 -0.70 -0.46
C GLY A 483 2.64 0.16 -1.73
N ALA A 484 2.93 -0.46 -2.88
CA ALA A 484 2.92 0.22 -4.18
C ALA A 484 1.52 0.74 -4.54
N LYS A 485 0.47 -0.03 -4.24
CA LYS A 485 -0.93 0.38 -4.39
C LYS A 485 -1.27 1.61 -3.54
N MET A 486 -0.80 1.67 -2.30
CA MET A 486 -1.05 2.81 -1.41
C MET A 486 -0.49 4.12 -1.99
N ILE A 487 0.79 4.11 -2.41
CA ILE A 487 1.45 5.30 -2.95
C ILE A 487 0.96 5.67 -4.34
N SER A 488 0.68 4.71 -5.21
CA SER A 488 0.17 4.98 -6.56
C SER A 488 -1.26 5.52 -6.58
N ASN A 489 -1.97 5.41 -5.47
CA ASN A 489 -3.29 5.99 -5.30
C ASN A 489 -3.27 7.31 -4.54
N VAL A 490 -2.14 7.84 -4.05
CA VAL A 490 -2.14 9.17 -3.39
C VAL A 490 -2.38 10.27 -4.40
N SER A 491 -2.99 11.37 -3.95
CA SER A 491 -3.39 12.49 -4.80
C SER A 491 -2.27 13.16 -5.60
N THR A 492 -1.05 13.11 -5.07
CA THR A 492 0.17 13.72 -5.58
C THR A 492 1.11 12.73 -6.25
N PHE A 493 0.67 11.49 -6.51
CA PHE A 493 1.54 10.39 -6.96
C PHE A 493 2.47 10.77 -8.12
N THR A 494 1.93 11.41 -9.16
CA THR A 494 2.71 11.71 -10.38
C THR A 494 3.74 12.82 -10.16
N GLU A 495 3.47 13.74 -9.24
CA GLU A 495 4.33 14.88 -8.92
C GLU A 495 5.38 14.52 -7.87
N ALA A 496 4.99 13.79 -6.84
CA ALA A 496 5.81 13.54 -5.65
C ALA A 496 6.63 12.24 -5.71
N TRP A 497 6.18 11.23 -6.47
CA TRP A 497 6.81 9.90 -6.48
C TRP A 497 7.39 9.48 -7.83
N CYS A 498 6.97 10.10 -8.92
CA CYS A 498 7.36 9.70 -10.27
C CYS A 498 8.46 10.57 -10.86
N VAL A 499 9.40 9.94 -11.55
CA VAL A 499 10.34 10.60 -12.45
C VAL A 499 9.74 10.67 -13.86
N LYS A 500 9.75 11.85 -14.48
CA LYS A 500 9.32 12.07 -15.87
C LYS A 500 10.53 12.01 -16.82
N LYS A 501 10.30 11.62 -18.07
CA LYS A 501 11.37 11.48 -19.11
C LYS A 501 12.26 12.71 -19.25
N LYS A 502 11.67 13.92 -19.16
CA LYS A 502 12.41 15.19 -19.23
C LYS A 502 13.37 15.36 -18.04
N GLN A 503 12.93 15.05 -16.83
CA GLN A 503 13.74 15.12 -15.61
C GLN A 503 14.89 14.12 -15.67
N PHE A 504 14.61 12.87 -16.08
CA PHE A 504 15.62 11.83 -16.25
C PHE A 504 16.72 12.28 -17.22
N ARG A 505 16.36 12.74 -18.43
CA ARG A 505 17.32 13.25 -19.43
C ARG A 505 18.16 14.43 -18.93
N GLN A 506 17.57 15.34 -18.15
CA GLN A 506 18.32 16.47 -17.56
C GLN A 506 19.33 15.99 -16.52
N LYS A 507 18.96 15.02 -15.68
CA LYS A 507 19.87 14.41 -14.68
C LYS A 507 21.04 13.71 -15.35
N THR A 508 20.79 12.91 -16.39
CA THR A 508 21.85 12.22 -17.14
C THR A 508 22.80 13.21 -17.84
N ARG A 509 22.28 14.33 -18.36
CA ARG A 509 23.09 15.38 -19.00
C ARG A 509 23.96 16.16 -18.02
N ARG A 510 23.46 16.45 -16.81
CA ARG A 510 24.23 17.12 -15.75
C ARG A 510 25.30 16.21 -15.16
N ASN A 511 25.03 14.91 -15.10
CA ASN A 511 25.95 13.90 -14.55
C ASN A 511 26.71 13.14 -15.66
N GLY A 512 27.25 13.84 -16.66
CA GLY A 512 28.08 13.22 -17.71
C GLY A 512 29.24 12.36 -17.16
N PRO A 513 29.93 11.57 -17.99
CA PRO A 513 30.97 10.66 -17.51
C PRO A 513 32.10 11.49 -16.87
N MET A 514 32.36 11.24 -15.59
CA MET A 514 33.06 12.11 -14.63
C MET A 514 32.21 13.25 -14.07
N PHE A 515 31.62 13.03 -12.89
CA PHE A 515 32.04 13.70 -11.67
C PHE A 515 31.43 12.96 -10.47
N VAL A 516 32.32 12.37 -9.67
CA VAL A 516 32.09 11.95 -8.29
C VAL A 516 31.89 13.23 -7.49
N ASN A 517 30.66 13.49 -7.02
CA ASN A 517 30.39 14.00 -5.66
C ASN A 517 28.96 14.53 -5.50
N SER A 518 28.46 14.32 -4.28
CA SER A 518 27.18 14.75 -3.70
C SER A 518 25.97 14.08 -4.32
N TRP A 519 25.29 13.21 -3.57
CA TRP A 519 24.17 13.57 -2.70
C TRP A 519 23.99 12.42 -1.70
N TYR A 520 24.03 12.78 -0.42
CA TYR A 520 24.01 11.94 0.78
C TYR A 520 22.69 11.20 0.96
#